data_AF-A0A7J8QIW4-F1
#
_entry.id   AF-A0A7J8QIW4-F1
#
_cell.length_a   1.000
_cell.length_b   1.000
_cell.length_c   1.000
_cell.angle_alpha   90.00
_cell.angle_beta   90.00
_cell.angle_gamma   90.00
#
_symmetry.space_group_name_H-M   'P 1'
#
loop_
_entity.id
_entity.type
_entity.pdbx_description
1 polymer ?
#
loop_
_entity_poly.entity_id
_entity_poly.type
_entity_poly.pdbx_seq_one_letter_code
_entity_poly.pdbx_strand_id
1 'polypeptide(L)' 'MATLIRNSLMKALIVIFFASVATATGDAPFIVAHKKASLTRLKSGSERVSVSIDIYNQGF' A
#
# COMPACT_ATOMS: atom_id res chain seq x y z
N MET A 1 20.79 36.77 21.88
CA MET A 1 19.37 36.39 21.66
C MET A 1 19.17 35.65 20.33
N ALA A 2 19.57 36.21 19.19
CA ALA A 2 19.41 35.60 17.86
C ALA A 2 20.02 34.19 17.72
N THR A 3 21.20 33.93 18.26
CA THR A 3 21.87 32.61 18.23
C THR A 3 21.09 31.53 18.99
N LEU A 4 20.42 31.92 20.09
CA LEU A 4 19.65 31.01 20.94
C LEU A 4 18.32 30.65 20.26
N ILE A 5 17.68 31.64 19.64
CA ILE A 5 16.48 31.46 18.80
C ILE A 5 16.80 30.56 17.60
N ARG A 6 17.91 30.80 16.91
CA ARG A 6 18.38 29.96 15.78
C ARG A 6 18.58 28.51 16.21
N ASN A 7 19.26 28.27 17.33
CA ASN A 7 19.48 26.91 17.83
C ASN A 7 18.17 26.22 18.24
N SER A 8 17.25 26.95 18.86
CA SER A 8 15.93 26.42 19.22
C SER A 8 15.10 26.05 18.00
N LEU A 9 15.10 26.91 16.98
CA LEU A 9 14.42 26.66 15.71
C LEU A 9 14.98 25.43 15.00
N MET A 10 16.31 25.28 14.98
CA MET A 10 16.96 24.12 14.36
C MET A 10 16.57 22.81 15.05
N LYS A 11 16.51 22.80 16.39
CA LYS A 11 16.04 21.65 17.16
C LYS A 11 14.57 21.32 16.88
N ALA A 12 13.70 22.33 16.80
CA ALA A 12 12.29 22.13 16.48
C ALA A 12 12.11 21.52 15.08
N LEU A 13 12.86 22.02 14.09
CA LEU A 13 12.85 21.46 12.73
C LEU A 13 13.33 20.01 12.68
N ILE A 14 14.38 19.67 13.45
CA ILE A 14 14.86 18.29 13.57
C ILE A 14 13.77 17.39 14.17
N VAL A 15 13.12 17.82 15.24
CA VAL A 15 12.03 17.04 15.88
C VAL A 15 10.87 16.83 14.93
N ILE A 16 10.44 17.87 14.21
CA ILE A 16 9.37 17.79 13.21
C ILE A 16 9.75 16.83 12.08
N PHE A 17 11.00 16.90 11.59
CA PHE A 17 11.49 16.00 10.55
C PHE A 17 11.43 14.53 11.00
N PHE A 18 11.97 14.21 12.18
CA PHE A 18 11.93 12.83 12.69
C PHE A 18 10.51 12.34 13.00
N ALA A 19 9.63 13.22 13.50
CA ALA A 19 8.22 12.90 13.70
C ALA A 19 7.52 12.57 12.37
N SER A 20 7.78 13.34 11.31
CA SER A 20 7.19 13.10 9.98
C SER A 20 7.62 11.75 9.37
N VAL A 21 8.89 11.38 9.53
CA VAL A 21 9.43 10.09 9.05
C VAL A 21 8.83 8.93 9.85
N ALA A 22 8.66 9.08 11.17
CA ALA A 22 8.05 8.07 12.02
C ALA A 22 6.57 7.80 11.69
N THR A 23 5.85 8.80 11.16
CA THR A 23 4.45 8.65 10.72
C THR A 23 4.29 8.15 9.30
N ALA A 24 5.38 8.04 8.53
CA ALA A 24 5.37 7.54 7.16
C ALA A 24 5.33 5.99 7.10
N THR A 25 4.50 5.37 7.93
CA THR A 25 4.25 3.93 7.97
C THR A 25 2.99 3.61 7.17
N GLY A 26 3.07 3.79 5.86
CA GLY A 26 2.09 3.26 4.92
C GLY A 26 2.85 2.43 3.91
N ASP A 27 2.50 1.15 3.81
CA ASP A 27 2.87 0.38 2.62
C ASP A 27 2.43 1.20 1.40
N ALA A 28 3.31 1.34 0.40
CA ALA A 28 2.99 2.10 -0.80
C ALA A 28 1.71 1.52 -1.45
N PRO A 29 0.85 2.36 -2.06
CA PRO A 29 -0.38 1.87 -2.68
C PRO A 29 -0.01 0.78 -3.69
N PHE A 30 -0.45 -0.44 -3.43
CA PHE A 30 -0.18 -1.59 -4.28
C PHE A 30 -1.48 -2.23 -4.75
N ILE A 31 -1.41 -2.80 -5.95
CA ILE A 31 -2.46 -3.64 -6.50
C ILE A 31 -1.84 -5.00 -6.83
N VAL A 32 -2.29 -6.05 -6.15
CA VAL A 32 -1.98 -7.44 -6.50
C VAL A 32 -3.22 -8.06 -7.09
N ALA A 33 -3.09 -8.65 -8.28
CA ALA A 33 -4.19 -9.30 -8.98
C ALA A 33 -3.84 -10.76 -9.25
N HIS A 34 -4.51 -11.69 -8.56
CA HIS A 34 -4.41 -13.11 -8.87
C HIS A 34 -5.51 -13.50 -9.84
N LYS A 35 -5.12 -14.19 -10.91
CA LYS A 35 -6.06 -14.68 -11.93
C LYS A 35 -5.97 -16.20 -11.98
N LYS A 36 -7.10 -16.85 -11.79
CA LYS A 36 -7.25 -18.29 -11.96
C LYS A 36 -8.38 -18.56 -12.93
N ALA A 37 -8.12 -19.42 -13.91
CA ALA A 37 -9.13 -19.96 -14.79
C ALA A 37 -9.16 -21.47 -14.63
N SER A 38 -10.35 -22.06 -14.57
CA SER A 38 -10.52 -23.51 -14.59
C SER A 38 -11.61 -23.90 -15.59
N LEU A 39 -11.31 -24.92 -16.38
CA LEU A 39 -12.27 -25.57 -17.27
C LEU A 39 -12.78 -26.84 -16.58
N THR A 40 -14.09 -27.01 -16.51
CA THR A 40 -14.72 -28.22 -15.96
C THR A 40 -15.74 -28.73 -16.95
N ARG A 41 -15.55 -29.97 -17.41
CA ARG A 41 -16.53 -30.65 -18.24
C ARG A 41 -17.65 -31.18 -17.36
N LEU A 42 -18.90 -30.82 -17.64
CA LEU A 42 -20.05 -31.20 -16.82
C LEU A 42 -20.66 -32.53 -17.29
N LYS A 43 -21.10 -32.55 -18.56
CA LYS A 43 -21.67 -33.71 -19.26
C LYS A 43 -21.16 -33.70 -20.71
N SER A 44 -21.40 -34.76 -21.47
CA SER A 44 -21.04 -34.77 -22.90
C SER A 44 -21.68 -33.56 -23.62
N GLY A 45 -20.85 -32.75 -24.29
CA GLY A 45 -21.29 -31.54 -24.99
C GLY A 45 -21.42 -30.27 -24.15
N SER A 46 -21.08 -30.29 -22.85
CA SER A 46 -21.14 -29.09 -21.99
C SER A 46 -19.87 -28.90 -21.16
N GLU A 47 -19.31 -27.70 -21.26
CA GLU A 47 -18.15 -27.25 -20.50
C GLU A 47 -18.48 -25.98 -19.73
N ARG A 48 -17.85 -25.82 -18.56
CA ARG A 48 -17.93 -24.64 -17.72
C ARG A 48 -16.53 -24.04 -17.59
N VAL A 49 -16.40 -22.77 -17.96
CA VAL A 49 -15.23 -21.96 -17.62
C VAL A 49 -15.56 -21.19 -16.35
N SER A 50 -14.69 -21.31 -15.34
CA SER A 50 -14.76 -20.48 -14.13
C SER A 50 -13.53 -19.59 -14.09
N VAL A 51 -13.76 -18.29 -13.91
CA VAL A 51 -12.70 -17.29 -13.81
C VAL A 51 -12.82 -16.63 -12.44
N SER A 52 -11.71 -16.57 -11.72
CA SER A 52 -11.60 -15.91 -10.43
C SER A 52 -10.50 -14.85 -10.52
N ILE A 53 -10.82 -13.66 -10.02
CA ILE A 53 -9.91 -12.51 -9.97
C ILE A 53 -9.90 -12.02 -8.53
N ASP A 54 -8.80 -12.25 -7.82
CA ASP A 54 -8.60 -11.71 -6.48
C ASP A 54 -7.82 -10.40 -6.60
N ILE A 55 -8.38 -9.30 -6.08
CA ILE A 55 -7.78 -7.97 -6.13
C ILE A 55 -7.45 -7.54 -4.70
N TYR A 56 -6.16 -7.41 -4.40
CA TYR A 56 -5.68 -6.86 -3.14
C TYR A 56 -5.28 -5.41 -3.36
N ASN A 57 -5.90 -4.52 -2.60
CA ASN A 57 -5.62 -3.09 -2.60
C ASN A 57 -5.59 -2.61 -1.14
N GLN A 58 -4.47 -2.00 -0.73
CA GLN A 58 -4.35 -1.45 0.61
C GLN A 58 -4.90 -0.02 0.75
N GLY A 59 -5.42 0.57 -0.34
CA GLY A 59 -5.90 1.95 -0.31
C GLY A 59 -4.76 2.95 -0.07
N PHE A 60 -5.14 4.18 0.23
CA PHE A 60 -4.26 5.23 0.75
C PHE A 60 -4.54 5.43 2.24
#